data_AF-A0A8J5GUW2-F1
#
_entry.id   AF-A0A8J5GUW2-F1
#
_cell.length_a   1.000
_cell.length_b   1.000
_cell.length_c   1.000
_cell.angle_alpha   90.00
_cell.angle_beta   90.00
_cell.angle_gamma   90.00
#
_symmetry.space_group_name_H-M   'P 1'
#
loop_
_entity.id
_entity.type
_entity.pdbx_description
1 polymer ?
#
loop_
_entity_poly.entity_id
_entity_poly.type
_entity_poly.pdbx_seq_one_letter_code
_entity_poly.pdbx_strand_id
1 'polypeptide(L)'
;MGAQHSTRPHNLAVADVGVGGGDGHAHLPCLAELMSYEEACRLDPELETFDSMLQQRTGRSISTLIGGVQVRSLSLDSLREIIGCLLKMYQEVVKVILDCKRDVWKNTELFDLVEDYFQNNLQTLDVCTTLEKCLTKARDNRLILQVVLQHFAEEEEEDHKGDNARNSRTLTELRRFKATDDPFTEEFFKAFLSIHHHQLHMLNKM
;
A
#
# COMPACT_ATOMS: atom_id res chain seq x y z
N MET A 1 32.96 -14.03 -45.06
CA MET A 1 33.13 -12.56 -44.92
C MET A 1 31.77 -11.93 -44.71
N GLY A 2 31.64 -10.99 -43.77
CA GLY A 2 30.56 -9.98 -43.78
C GLY A 2 29.47 -10.17 -42.74
N ALA A 3 29.36 -9.20 -41.82
CA ALA A 3 28.49 -9.17 -40.67
C ALA A 3 27.13 -8.50 -40.94
N GLN A 4 26.15 -8.92 -40.12
CA GLN A 4 25.15 -8.17 -39.33
C GLN A 4 24.53 -6.83 -39.79
N HIS A 5 23.27 -6.71 -39.35
CA HIS A 5 22.44 -5.54 -39.02
C HIS A 5 21.60 -4.92 -40.13
N SER A 6 20.33 -5.36 -40.19
CA SER A 6 19.22 -4.63 -40.79
C SER A 6 18.41 -3.96 -39.69
N THR A 7 18.60 -2.64 -39.56
CA THR A 7 17.76 -1.75 -38.77
C THR A 7 16.71 -1.16 -39.70
N ARG A 8 15.43 -1.27 -39.37
CA ARG A 8 14.40 -0.36 -39.89
C ARG A 8 13.21 -0.22 -38.92
N PRO A 9 12.47 0.89 -39.02
CA PRO A 9 11.99 1.65 -37.88
C PRO A 9 10.47 1.62 -37.77
N HIS A 10 9.94 1.99 -36.61
CA HIS A 10 8.59 2.55 -36.53
C HIS A 10 8.59 3.78 -35.63
N ASN A 11 8.39 4.92 -36.29
CA ASN A 11 7.90 6.16 -35.72
C ASN A 11 6.60 5.91 -34.94
N LEU A 12 6.49 6.46 -33.74
CA LEU A 12 5.24 7.04 -33.28
C LEU A 12 5.51 8.43 -32.71
N ALA A 13 4.60 9.32 -33.07
CA ALA A 13 4.72 10.76 -33.04
C ALA A 13 4.93 11.32 -31.63
N VAL A 14 5.77 12.36 -31.61
CA VAL A 14 5.86 13.38 -30.58
C VAL A 14 4.51 14.08 -30.48
N ALA A 15 3.92 14.08 -29.29
CA ALA A 15 2.90 15.05 -28.92
C ALA A 15 3.58 16.11 -28.04
N ASP A 16 3.84 17.24 -28.69
CA ASP A 16 4.22 18.52 -28.11
C ASP A 16 3.11 18.98 -27.15
N VAL A 17 3.39 19.05 -25.84
CA VAL A 17 2.50 19.69 -24.88
C VAL A 17 2.98 21.11 -24.72
N GLY A 18 2.34 22.00 -25.48
CA GLY A 18 2.61 23.42 -25.49
C GLY A 18 2.52 24.04 -24.11
N VAL A 19 3.49 24.92 -23.86
CA VAL A 19 3.45 25.95 -22.83
C VAL A 19 2.29 26.90 -23.17
N GLY A 20 1.14 26.67 -22.54
CA GLY A 20 0.00 27.57 -22.54
C GLY A 20 -0.15 28.22 -21.17
N GLY A 21 0.17 29.50 -21.08
CA GLY A 21 -0.18 30.32 -19.93
C GLY A 21 -1.70 30.49 -19.84
N GLY A 22 -2.24 30.34 -18.64
CA GLY A 22 -3.65 30.56 -18.35
C GLY A 22 -4.00 30.18 -16.91
N ASP A 23 -4.30 31.21 -16.12
CA ASP A 23 -4.96 31.21 -14.81
C ASP A 23 -4.37 30.37 -13.67
N GLY A 24 -3.45 31.01 -12.94
CA GLY A 24 -3.28 30.72 -11.53
C GLY A 24 -4.52 31.19 -10.76
N HIS A 25 -5.44 30.27 -10.43
CA HIS A 25 -6.39 30.49 -9.33
C HIS A 25 -7.10 29.23 -8.79
N ALA A 26 -6.47 28.05 -8.82
CA ALA A 26 -7.06 26.83 -8.26
C ALA A 26 -6.16 26.08 -7.24
N HIS A 27 -5.25 26.79 -6.56
CA HIS A 27 -4.32 26.17 -5.59
C HIS A 27 -4.21 26.91 -4.23
N LEU A 28 -5.02 27.94 -4.00
CA LEU A 28 -4.84 28.87 -2.88
C LEU A 28 -5.59 28.55 -1.55
N PRO A 29 -6.71 27.79 -1.51
CA PRO A 29 -7.41 27.49 -0.25
C PRO A 29 -6.58 26.61 0.71
N CYS A 30 -6.03 25.52 0.19
CA CYS A 30 -5.24 24.56 0.98
C CYS A 30 -3.99 25.17 1.64
N LEU A 31 -3.31 26.11 0.96
CA LEU A 31 -2.15 26.80 1.54
C LEU A 31 -2.52 27.74 2.69
N ALA A 32 -3.67 28.41 2.59
CA ALA A 32 -4.14 29.31 3.66
C ALA A 32 -4.55 28.53 4.92
N GLU A 33 -5.24 27.40 4.74
CA GLU A 33 -5.59 26.48 5.83
C GLU A 33 -4.35 25.88 6.49
N LEU A 34 -3.34 25.46 5.71
CA LEU A 34 -2.07 24.95 6.23
C LEU A 34 -1.31 26.01 7.04
N MET A 35 -1.25 27.26 6.54
CA MET A 35 -0.64 28.36 7.30
C MET A 35 -1.40 28.67 8.58
N SER A 36 -2.74 28.61 8.55
CA SER A 36 -3.58 28.80 9.74
C SER A 36 -3.35 27.70 10.78
N TYR A 37 -3.22 26.45 10.33
CA TYR A 37 -2.90 25.33 11.21
C TYR A 37 -1.50 25.46 11.82
N GLU A 38 -0.50 25.83 11.01
CA GLU A 38 0.87 26.03 11.49
C GLU A 38 0.95 27.14 12.55
N GLU A 39 0.20 28.23 12.36
CA GLU A 39 0.10 29.28 13.37
C GLU A 39 -0.59 28.78 14.65
N ALA A 40 -1.65 27.96 14.53
CA ALA A 40 -2.28 27.33 15.68
C ALA A 40 -1.30 26.42 16.45
N CYS A 41 -0.45 25.66 15.76
CA CYS A 41 0.62 24.87 16.38
C CYS A 41 1.57 25.78 17.20
N ARG A 42 1.97 26.94 16.67
CA ARG A 42 2.87 27.86 17.39
C ARG A 42 2.23 28.46 18.66
N LEU A 43 0.91 28.53 18.71
CA LEU A 43 0.16 29.09 19.83
C LEU A 43 -0.15 28.05 20.92
N ASP A 44 -0.16 26.77 20.58
CA ASP A 44 -0.49 25.67 21.48
C ASP A 44 0.66 24.64 21.56
N PRO A 45 1.43 24.62 22.66
CA PRO A 45 2.55 23.69 22.83
C PRO A 45 2.19 22.20 22.77
N GLU A 46 0.97 21.82 23.17
CA GLU A 46 0.52 20.43 23.08
C GLU A 46 0.26 20.06 21.62
N LEU A 47 -0.36 20.96 20.86
CA LEU A 47 -0.60 20.81 19.43
C LEU A 47 0.72 20.81 18.62
N GLU A 48 1.68 21.67 18.94
CA GLU A 48 3.01 21.69 18.34
C GLU A 48 3.73 20.34 18.53
N THR A 49 3.66 19.80 19.75
CA THR A 49 4.28 18.53 20.09
C THR A 49 3.62 17.38 19.30
N PHE A 50 2.29 17.41 19.20
CA PHE A 50 1.54 16.45 18.40
C PHE A 50 1.92 16.51 16.92
N ASP A 51 1.94 17.70 16.32
CA ASP A 51 2.31 17.90 14.91
C ASP A 51 3.75 17.46 14.63
N SER A 52 4.71 17.83 15.49
CA SER A 52 6.10 17.40 15.37
C SER A 52 6.23 15.86 15.35
N MET A 53 5.50 15.17 16.23
CA MET A 53 5.46 13.70 16.23
C MET A 53 4.81 13.15 14.96
N LEU A 54 3.73 13.77 14.49
CA LEU A 54 3.01 13.38 13.28
C LEU A 54 3.90 13.50 12.04
N GLN A 55 4.58 14.63 11.87
CA GLN A 55 5.52 14.89 10.78
C GLN A 55 6.69 13.91 10.82
N GLN A 56 7.29 13.68 11.99
CA GLN A 56 8.40 12.73 12.14
C GLN A 56 7.99 11.31 11.73
N ARG A 57 6.82 10.84 12.19
CA ARG A 57 6.31 9.48 11.87
C ARG A 57 5.96 9.34 10.39
N THR A 58 5.34 10.37 9.81
CA THR A 58 4.98 10.42 8.39
C THR A 58 6.23 10.44 7.51
N GLY A 59 7.20 11.31 7.83
CA GLY A 59 8.47 11.42 7.12
C GLY A 59 9.29 10.12 7.16
N ARG A 60 9.30 9.43 8.30
CA ARG A 60 9.90 8.08 8.40
C ARG A 60 9.21 7.09 7.46
N SER A 61 7.88 7.05 7.47
CA SER A 61 7.09 6.12 6.63
C SER A 61 7.34 6.36 5.13
N ILE A 62 7.36 7.63 4.71
CA ILE A 62 7.69 8.05 3.34
C ILE A 62 9.12 7.65 2.97
N SER A 63 10.09 7.85 3.87
CA SER A 63 11.48 7.47 3.62
C SER A 63 11.63 5.96 3.42
N THR A 64 10.92 5.16 4.22
CA THR A 64 10.86 3.69 4.06
C THR A 64 10.25 3.30 2.71
N LEU A 65 9.20 4.00 2.26
CA LEU A 65 8.59 3.80 0.94
C LEU A 65 9.57 4.13 -0.20
N ILE A 66 10.19 5.31 -0.17
CA ILE A 66 11.14 5.77 -1.21
C ILE A 66 12.32 4.79 -1.33
N GLY A 67 12.85 4.33 -0.20
CA GLY A 67 13.94 3.34 -0.18
C GLY A 67 13.56 2.01 -0.84
N GLY A 68 12.30 1.55 -0.68
CA GLY A 68 11.82 0.33 -1.32
C GLY A 68 11.47 0.48 -2.81
N VAL A 69 11.01 1.67 -3.23
CA VAL A 69 10.67 1.93 -4.64
C VAL A 69 11.90 1.85 -5.56
N GLN A 70 13.10 2.13 -5.04
CA GLN A 70 14.36 2.00 -5.79
C GLN A 70 14.64 0.54 -6.23
N VAL A 71 13.98 -0.46 -5.62
CA VAL A 71 14.09 -1.90 -5.93
C VAL A 71 12.83 -2.45 -6.61
N ARG A 72 11.90 -1.59 -7.07
CA ARG A 72 10.58 -1.98 -7.64
C ARG A 72 9.78 -2.96 -6.76
N SER A 73 10.10 -3.05 -5.47
CA SER A 73 9.44 -3.96 -4.53
C SER A 73 9.63 -3.47 -3.10
N LEU A 74 8.56 -3.51 -2.31
CA LEU A 74 8.61 -3.22 -0.89
C LEU A 74 8.91 -4.51 -0.12
N SER A 75 9.82 -4.43 0.85
CA SER A 75 10.05 -5.54 1.76
C SER A 75 8.87 -5.71 2.73
N LEU A 76 8.65 -6.93 3.24
CA LEU A 76 7.64 -7.16 4.28
C LEU A 76 7.97 -6.42 5.59
N ASP A 77 9.26 -6.20 5.88
CA ASP A 77 9.68 -5.41 7.03
C ASP A 77 9.30 -3.94 6.87
N SER A 78 9.49 -3.38 5.67
CA SER A 78 9.05 -2.02 5.32
C SER A 78 7.53 -1.88 5.44
N LEU A 79 6.77 -2.85 4.93
CA LEU A 79 5.31 -2.87 5.04
C LEU A 79 4.87 -2.94 6.51
N ARG A 80 5.49 -3.80 7.31
CA ARG A 80 5.22 -3.91 8.76
C ARG A 80 5.51 -2.60 9.48
N GLU A 81 6.62 -1.93 9.14
CA GLU A 81 6.97 -0.64 9.71
C GLU A 81 5.92 0.43 9.41
N ILE A 82 5.48 0.53 8.15
CA ILE A 82 4.45 1.50 7.72
C ILE A 82 3.12 1.25 8.44
N ILE A 83 2.66 0.01 8.49
CA ILE A 83 1.44 -0.37 9.21
C ILE A 83 1.59 -0.03 10.70
N GLY A 84 2.75 -0.31 11.29
CA GLY A 84 3.03 0.04 12.68
C GLY A 84 3.00 1.55 12.95
N CYS A 85 3.53 2.36 12.03
CA CYS A 85 3.46 3.82 12.12
C CYS A 85 2.02 4.32 12.03
N LEU A 86 1.23 3.78 11.10
CA LEU A 86 -0.19 4.10 10.93
C LEU A 86 -1.01 3.82 12.20
N LEU A 87 -0.86 2.62 12.78
CA LEU A 87 -1.58 2.23 13.99
C LEU A 87 -1.22 3.11 15.19
N LYS A 88 0.06 3.50 15.32
CA LYS A 88 0.50 4.44 16.35
C LYS A 88 -0.13 5.82 16.17
N MET A 89 -0.24 6.31 14.92
CA MET A 89 -0.94 7.56 14.64
C MET A 89 -2.40 7.49 15.04
N TYR A 90 -3.10 6.42 14.66
CA TYR A 90 -4.50 6.21 15.06
C TYR A 90 -4.67 6.26 16.57
N GLN A 91 -3.78 5.61 17.32
CA GLN A 91 -3.84 5.63 18.77
C GLN A 91 -3.67 7.04 19.37
N GLU A 92 -2.75 7.86 18.85
CA GLU A 92 -2.58 9.23 19.38
C GLU A 92 -3.77 10.12 19.04
N VAL A 93 -4.29 10.07 17.80
CA VAL A 93 -5.44 10.88 17.41
C VAL A 93 -6.67 10.53 18.24
N VAL A 94 -6.88 9.24 18.53
CA VAL A 94 -7.97 8.81 19.41
C VAL A 94 -7.84 9.40 20.82
N LYS A 95 -6.63 9.52 21.37
CA LYS A 95 -6.43 10.18 22.67
C LYS A 95 -6.85 11.65 22.62
N VAL A 96 -6.39 12.39 21.61
CA VAL A 96 -6.74 13.81 21.41
C VAL A 96 -8.27 13.97 21.29
N ILE A 97 -8.93 13.14 20.49
CA ILE A 97 -10.39 13.15 20.35
C ILE A 97 -11.09 12.91 21.69
N LEU A 98 -10.59 11.97 22.50
CA LEU A 98 -11.16 11.66 23.80
C LEU A 98 -10.97 12.79 24.82
N ASP A 99 -9.83 13.47 24.78
CA ASP A 99 -9.52 14.63 25.63
C ASP A 99 -10.44 15.82 25.28
N CYS A 100 -10.73 16.00 23.99
CA CYS A 100 -11.63 17.04 23.47
C CYS A 100 -13.11 16.61 23.35
N LYS A 101 -13.51 15.43 23.88
CA LYS A 101 -14.83 14.82 23.60
C LYS A 101 -16.03 15.74 23.81
N ARG A 102 -15.96 16.62 24.81
CA ARG A 102 -17.05 17.55 25.14
C ARG A 102 -17.25 18.61 24.07
N ASP A 103 -16.17 19.03 23.42
CA ASP A 103 -16.21 20.05 22.39
C ASP A 103 -16.57 19.43 21.05
N VAL A 104 -16.07 18.21 20.78
CA VAL A 104 -16.52 17.37 19.66
C VAL A 104 -18.04 17.17 19.69
N TRP A 105 -18.63 16.77 20.82
CA TRP A 105 -20.09 16.57 20.89
C TRP A 105 -20.94 17.84 20.79
N LYS A 106 -20.35 19.02 20.99
CA LYS A 106 -21.08 20.30 20.90
C LYS A 106 -21.06 20.89 19.49
N ASN A 107 -20.11 20.48 18.66
CA ASN A 107 -19.96 20.97 17.31
C ASN A 107 -20.26 19.81 16.34
N THR A 108 -21.39 19.90 15.64
CA THR A 108 -21.85 18.87 14.71
C THR A 108 -20.86 18.62 13.58
N GLU A 109 -20.24 19.67 13.04
CA GLU A 109 -19.23 19.53 11.97
C GLU A 109 -17.99 18.78 12.46
N LEU A 110 -17.53 19.07 13.68
CA LEU A 110 -16.41 18.37 14.29
C LEU A 110 -16.76 16.91 14.64
N PHE A 111 -18.00 16.66 15.06
CA PHE A 111 -18.50 15.31 15.30
C PHE A 111 -18.51 14.48 14.01
N ASP A 112 -19.06 15.03 12.92
CA ASP A 112 -19.12 14.37 11.61
C ASP A 112 -17.71 14.09 11.06
N LEU A 113 -16.76 15.02 11.23
CA LEU A 113 -15.35 14.83 10.86
C LEU A 113 -14.71 13.68 11.63
N VAL A 114 -14.99 13.58 12.94
CA VAL A 114 -14.48 12.48 13.78
C VAL A 114 -15.10 11.14 13.36
N GLU A 115 -16.39 11.12 13.01
CA GLU A 115 -17.06 9.90 12.52
C GLU A 115 -16.44 9.44 11.18
N ASP A 116 -16.26 10.36 10.23
CA ASP A 116 -15.58 10.10 8.96
C ASP A 116 -14.15 9.57 9.18
N TYR A 117 -13.40 10.16 10.11
CA TYR A 117 -12.06 9.70 10.49
C TYR A 117 -12.05 8.26 10.99
N PHE A 118 -12.97 7.90 11.90
CA PHE A 118 -13.07 6.54 12.42
C PHE A 118 -13.50 5.53 11.34
N GLN A 119 -14.42 5.92 10.46
CA GLN A 119 -14.85 5.10 9.35
C GLN A 119 -13.70 4.82 8.36
N ASN A 120 -12.90 5.84 8.06
CA ASN A 120 -11.70 5.72 7.24
C ASN A 120 -10.67 4.76 7.86
N ASN A 121 -10.46 4.84 9.17
CA ASN A 121 -9.54 3.94 9.87
C ASN A 121 -10.04 2.49 9.86
N LEU A 122 -11.34 2.27 10.05
CA LEU A 122 -11.94 0.93 9.99
C LEU A 122 -11.76 0.31 8.60
N GLN A 123 -12.05 1.06 7.54
CA GLN A 123 -11.83 0.60 6.17
C GLN A 123 -10.35 0.34 5.86
N THR A 124 -9.44 1.13 6.42
CA THR A 124 -8.00 0.87 6.28
C THR A 124 -7.59 -0.43 6.96
N LEU A 125 -8.18 -0.75 8.12
CA LEU A 125 -7.98 -2.04 8.79
C LEU A 125 -8.52 -3.20 7.95
N ASP A 126 -9.68 -3.05 7.30
CA ASP A 126 -10.22 -4.06 6.37
C ASP A 126 -9.25 -4.34 5.21
N VAL A 127 -8.59 -3.31 4.68
CA VAL A 127 -7.53 -3.48 3.69
C VAL A 127 -6.34 -4.24 4.27
N CYS A 128 -5.91 -3.93 5.48
CA CYS A 128 -4.85 -4.70 6.15
C CYS A 128 -5.23 -6.18 6.33
N THR A 129 -6.48 -6.47 6.72
CA THR A 129 -6.97 -7.85 6.86
C THR A 129 -7.03 -8.58 5.53
N THR A 130 -7.51 -7.93 4.45
CA THR A 130 -7.51 -8.55 3.12
C THR A 130 -6.10 -8.75 2.59
N LEU A 131 -5.17 -7.83 2.85
CA LEU A 131 -3.76 -7.97 2.52
C LEU A 131 -3.10 -9.14 3.27
N GLU A 132 -3.39 -9.31 4.57
CA GLU A 132 -2.90 -10.44 5.36
C GLU A 132 -3.35 -11.78 4.77
N LYS A 133 -4.62 -11.90 4.36
CA LYS A 133 -5.13 -13.09 3.66
C LYS A 133 -4.35 -13.35 2.36
N CYS A 134 -4.10 -12.29 1.57
CA CYS A 134 -3.36 -12.41 0.31
C CYS A 134 -1.92 -12.89 0.54
N LEU A 135 -1.22 -12.29 1.50
CA LEU A 135 0.14 -12.67 1.86
C LEU A 135 0.23 -14.09 2.41
N THR A 136 -0.77 -14.52 3.19
CA THR A 136 -0.89 -15.90 3.69
C THR A 136 -1.03 -16.88 2.53
N LYS A 137 -1.94 -16.63 1.58
CA LYS A 137 -2.08 -17.46 0.37
C LYS A 137 -0.79 -17.49 -0.45
N ALA A 138 -0.15 -16.35 -0.66
CA ALA A 138 1.09 -16.27 -1.42
C ALA A 138 2.22 -17.09 -0.76
N ARG A 139 2.32 -17.04 0.58
CA ARG A 139 3.25 -17.86 1.35
C ARG A 139 2.94 -19.35 1.18
N ASP A 140 1.68 -19.74 1.32
CA ASP A 140 1.27 -21.15 1.22
C ASP A 140 1.51 -21.70 -0.19
N ASN A 141 1.23 -20.92 -1.23
CA ASN A 141 1.55 -21.24 -2.63
C ASN A 141 3.06 -21.42 -2.83
N ARG A 142 3.89 -20.56 -2.21
CA ARG A 142 5.36 -20.71 -2.23
C ARG A 142 5.82 -21.99 -1.53
N LEU A 143 5.20 -22.39 -0.43
CA LEU A 143 5.53 -23.65 0.26
C LEU A 143 5.25 -24.86 -0.66
N ILE A 144 4.16 -24.85 -1.42
CA ILE A 144 3.89 -25.90 -2.42
C ILE A 144 5.02 -25.97 -3.45
N LEU A 145 5.47 -24.83 -3.99
CA LEU A 145 6.60 -24.79 -4.92
C LEU A 145 7.90 -25.32 -4.32
N GLN A 146 8.17 -25.06 -3.04
CA GLN A 146 9.35 -25.62 -2.37
C GLN A 146 9.27 -27.14 -2.28
N VAL A 147 8.10 -27.70 -1.97
CA VAL A 147 7.88 -29.15 -1.96
C VAL A 147 8.03 -29.75 -3.37
N VAL A 148 7.54 -29.07 -4.42
CA VAL A 148 7.77 -29.47 -5.82
C VAL A 148 9.26 -29.58 -6.11
N LEU A 149 10.05 -28.57 -5.74
CA LEU A 149 11.49 -28.55 -5.99
C LEU A 149 12.22 -29.67 -5.23
N GLN A 150 11.80 -29.93 -3.99
CA GLN A 150 12.37 -31.02 -3.20
C GLN A 150 12.07 -32.38 -3.83
N HIS A 151 10.81 -32.66 -4.17
CA HIS A 151 10.46 -33.93 -4.81
C HIS A 151 11.12 -34.10 -6.16
N PHE A 152 11.30 -33.03 -6.92
CA PHE A 152 12.02 -33.08 -8.19
C PHE A 152 13.47 -33.52 -8.00
N ALA A 153 14.17 -32.93 -7.02
CA ALA A 153 15.55 -33.33 -6.69
C ALA A 153 15.63 -34.78 -6.20
N GLU A 154 14.72 -35.20 -5.32
CA GLU A 154 14.66 -36.59 -4.82
C GLU A 154 14.40 -37.59 -5.96
N GLU A 155 13.48 -37.26 -6.88
CA GLU A 155 13.14 -38.12 -8.03
C GLU A 155 14.24 -38.16 -9.11
N GLU A 156 15.15 -37.17 -9.16
CA GLU A 156 16.35 -37.21 -10.00
C GLU A 156 17.45 -38.13 -9.44
N GLU A 157 17.58 -38.23 -8.12
CA GLU A 157 18.55 -39.13 -7.47
C GLU A 157 18.08 -40.60 -7.45
N GLU A 158 16.76 -40.85 -7.49
CA GLU A 158 16.15 -42.18 -7.59
C GLU A 158 16.20 -42.75 -9.04
N ASP A 159 17.40 -43.07 -9.55
CA ASP A 159 17.69 -43.54 -10.94
C ASP A 159 17.12 -44.97 -11.29
N HIS A 160 16.09 -45.45 -10.58
CA HIS A 160 15.62 -46.84 -10.63
C HIS A 160 14.14 -47.04 -10.96
N LYS A 161 13.39 -45.99 -11.27
CA LYS A 161 11.98 -46.12 -11.70
C LYS A 161 11.87 -46.00 -13.21
N GLY A 162 11.25 -47.00 -13.85
CA GLY A 162 10.94 -46.98 -15.28
C GLY A 162 10.20 -45.70 -15.70
N ASP A 163 10.41 -45.31 -16.95
CA ASP A 163 10.11 -44.00 -17.55
C ASP A 163 8.71 -43.43 -17.24
N ASN A 164 7.71 -44.30 -17.02
CA ASN A 164 6.31 -43.92 -16.82
C ASN A 164 5.96 -43.43 -15.39
N ALA A 165 6.84 -43.62 -14.39
CA ALA A 165 6.61 -43.19 -12.99
C ALA A 165 7.54 -42.05 -12.55
N ARG A 166 8.44 -41.60 -13.43
CA ARG A 166 9.35 -40.49 -13.16
C ARG A 166 8.54 -39.21 -12.92
N ASN A 167 8.92 -38.45 -11.90
CA ASN A 167 8.31 -37.16 -11.55
C ASN A 167 6.86 -37.22 -11.08
N SER A 168 6.34 -38.40 -10.70
CA SER A 168 4.92 -38.56 -10.32
C SER A 168 4.53 -37.69 -9.11
N ARG A 169 5.42 -37.54 -8.12
CA ARG A 169 5.19 -36.69 -6.94
C ARG A 169 5.28 -35.22 -7.32
N THR A 170 6.33 -34.84 -8.07
CA THR A 170 6.50 -33.49 -8.60
C THR A 170 5.28 -33.02 -9.40
N LEU A 171 4.75 -33.85 -10.31
CA LEU A 171 3.58 -33.53 -11.11
C LEU A 171 2.30 -33.41 -10.28
N THR A 172 2.16 -34.20 -9.22
CA THR A 172 1.02 -34.12 -8.30
C THR A 172 1.01 -32.77 -7.58
N GLU A 173 2.17 -32.35 -7.07
CA GLU A 173 2.32 -31.07 -6.39
C GLU A 173 2.18 -29.86 -7.33
N LEU A 174 2.66 -29.96 -8.57
CA LEU A 174 2.44 -28.93 -9.60
C LEU A 174 0.96 -28.78 -9.96
N ARG A 175 0.20 -29.89 -10.01
CA ARG A 175 -1.26 -29.82 -10.21
C ARG A 175 -1.95 -29.16 -9.03
N ARG A 176 -1.50 -29.46 -7.79
CA ARG A 176 -1.99 -28.79 -6.58
C ARG A 176 -1.72 -27.29 -6.64
N PHE A 177 -0.51 -26.87 -7.00
CA PHE A 177 -0.16 -25.47 -7.20
C PHE A 177 -1.01 -24.80 -8.29
N LYS A 178 -1.19 -25.45 -9.45
CA LYS A 178 -2.02 -24.91 -10.54
C LYS A 178 -3.49 -24.74 -10.14
N ALA A 179 -3.98 -25.56 -9.21
CA ALA A 179 -5.33 -25.46 -8.66
C ALA A 179 -5.46 -24.40 -7.55
N THR A 180 -4.36 -23.81 -7.08
CA THR A 180 -4.44 -22.66 -6.16
C THR A 180 -4.85 -21.41 -6.91
N ASP A 181 -5.75 -20.65 -6.30
CA ASP A 181 -6.21 -19.37 -6.86
C ASP A 181 -5.14 -18.29 -6.75
N ASP A 182 -5.34 -17.19 -7.48
CA ASP A 182 -4.50 -15.99 -7.34
C ASP A 182 -4.51 -15.51 -5.88
N PRO A 183 -3.33 -15.30 -5.25
CA PRO A 183 -3.26 -14.82 -3.89
C PRO A 183 -3.94 -13.46 -3.68
N PHE A 184 -3.92 -12.59 -4.70
CA PHE A 184 -4.47 -11.24 -4.70
C PHE A 184 -5.81 -11.22 -5.44
N THR A 185 -6.86 -11.57 -4.72
CA THR A 185 -8.23 -11.64 -5.27
C THR A 185 -8.86 -10.26 -5.45
N GLU A 186 -9.97 -10.19 -6.20
CA GLU A 186 -10.79 -8.99 -6.37
C GLU A 186 -11.22 -8.34 -5.04
N GLU A 187 -11.42 -9.14 -3.98
CA GLU A 187 -11.75 -8.65 -2.63
C GLU A 187 -10.73 -7.61 -2.14
N PHE A 188 -9.43 -7.88 -2.32
CA PHE A 188 -8.36 -6.98 -1.92
C PHE A 188 -8.38 -5.68 -2.71
N PHE A 189 -8.46 -5.77 -4.04
CA PHE A 189 -8.48 -4.58 -4.90
C PHE A 189 -9.71 -3.72 -4.66
N LYS A 190 -10.87 -4.34 -4.42
CA LYS A 190 -12.10 -3.62 -4.09
C LYS A 190 -11.96 -2.87 -2.76
N ALA A 191 -11.42 -3.52 -1.73
CA ALA A 191 -11.18 -2.88 -0.44
C ALA A 191 -10.19 -1.71 -0.59
N PHE A 192 -9.08 -1.93 -1.30
CA PHE A 192 -8.04 -0.93 -1.56
C PHE A 192 -8.56 0.29 -2.33
N LEU A 193 -9.32 0.08 -3.41
CA LEU A 193 -9.87 1.19 -4.18
C LEU A 193 -10.96 1.95 -3.42
N SER A 194 -11.75 1.25 -2.60
CA SER A 194 -12.76 1.87 -1.74
C SER A 194 -12.13 2.85 -0.75
N ILE A 195 -11.09 2.42 -0.02
CA ILE A 195 -10.42 3.31 0.94
C ILE A 195 -9.73 4.47 0.23
N HIS A 196 -9.09 4.23 -0.92
CA HIS A 196 -8.42 5.29 -1.67
C HIS A 196 -9.40 6.40 -2.11
N HIS A 197 -10.57 6.03 -2.65
CA HIS A 197 -11.60 7.00 -2.98
C HIS A 197 -12.15 7.72 -1.75
N HIS A 198 -12.33 7.01 -0.64
CA HIS A 198 -12.81 7.61 0.59
C HIS A 198 -11.81 8.62 1.18
N GLN A 199 -10.51 8.29 1.19
CA GLN A 199 -9.44 9.20 1.62
C GLN A 199 -9.36 10.45 0.76
N LEU A 200 -9.45 10.31 -0.57
CA LEU A 200 -9.52 11.46 -1.48
C LEU A 200 -10.75 12.32 -1.22
N HIS A 201 -11.90 11.70 -0.93
CA HIS A 201 -13.11 12.43 -0.61
C HIS A 201 -12.97 13.22 0.70
N MET A 202 -12.41 12.62 1.76
CA MET A 202 -12.15 13.36 3.01
C MET A 202 -11.20 14.53 2.81
N LEU A 203 -10.15 14.36 2.00
CA LEU A 203 -9.21 15.44 1.71
C LEU A 203 -9.88 16.65 1.05
N ASN A 204 -10.95 16.44 0.28
CA ASN A 204 -11.70 17.53 -0.35
C ASN A 204 -12.74 18.20 0.58
N LYS A 205 -13.00 17.63 1.76
CA LYS A 205 -13.90 18.23 2.77
C LYS A 205 -13.14 19.18 3.71
N MET A 206 -11.83 19.04 3.77
CA MET A 206 -10.93 19.89 4.56
C MET A 206 -10.64 21.18 3.80
#